data_AF-A0A435XCR1-F1
#
_entry.id   AF-A0A435XCR1-F1
#
_cell.length_a   1.000
_cell.length_b   1.000
_cell.length_c   1.000
_cell.angle_alpha   90.00
_cell.angle_beta   90.00
_cell.angle_gamma   90.00
#
_symmetry.space_group_name_H-M   'P 1'
#
loop_
_entity.id
_entity.type
_entity.pdbx_description
1 polymer ?
#
loop_
_entity_poly.entity_id
_entity_poly.type
_entity_poly.pdbx_seq_one_letter_code
_entity_poly.pdbx_strand_id
1 'polypeptide(L)'
;RAPRLLELTRKFAARGVVNGRFADIAEAIEAEVARRKGKKIPLNIDGATAVIYGELGFPPPLTRGLFVLSRSVGILAHAWEQSQQAERNKGPLPRKWLWAYTGTPVRPFPEGDDTGE
;
A
#
# COMPACT_ATOMS: atom_id res chain seq x y z
N ARG A 1 -5.30 7.56 -12.19
CA ARG A 1 -4.45 6.41 -12.57
C ARG A 1 -5.31 5.21 -12.99
N ALA A 2 -6.11 4.63 -12.09
CA ALA A 2 -6.90 3.42 -12.39
C ALA A 2 -7.82 3.53 -13.63
N PRO A 3 -8.62 4.59 -13.84
CA PRO A 3 -9.49 4.67 -15.03
C PRO A 3 -8.71 4.63 -16.35
N ARG A 4 -7.58 5.34 -16.41
CA ARG A 4 -6.70 5.36 -17.59
C ARG A 4 -6.06 4.01 -17.87
N LEU A 5 -5.68 3.27 -16.82
CA LEU A 5 -5.10 1.94 -16.98
C LEU A 5 -6.12 0.94 -17.51
N LEU A 6 -7.35 0.95 -16.99
CA LEU A 6 -8.43 0.12 -17.52
C LEU A 6 -8.76 0.49 -18.97
N GLU A 7 -8.86 1.77 -19.30
CA GLU A 7 -9.07 2.22 -20.68
C GLU A 7 -8.00 1.69 -21.64
N LEU A 8 -6.72 1.71 -21.23
CA LEU A 8 -5.63 1.14 -22.02
C LEU A 8 -5.76 -0.38 -22.13
N THR A 9 -6.03 -1.10 -21.04
CA THR A 9 -6.28 -2.55 -21.09
C THR A 9 -7.40 -2.88 -22.08
N ARG A 10 -8.50 -2.13 -22.07
CA ARG A 10 -9.60 -2.28 -23.03
C ARG A 10 -9.16 -2.04 -24.47
N LYS A 11 -8.32 -1.03 -24.73
CA LYS A 11 -7.74 -0.78 -26.06
C LYS A 11 -6.85 -1.93 -26.54
N PHE A 12 -6.08 -2.55 -25.66
CA PHE A 12 -5.27 -3.72 -26.00
C PHE A 12 -6.11 -4.98 -26.20
N ALA A 13 -7.18 -5.16 -25.41
CA ALA A 13 -8.15 -6.23 -25.61
C ALA A 13 -8.88 -6.11 -26.95
N ALA A 14 -9.32 -4.91 -27.33
CA ALA A 14 -9.95 -4.65 -28.62
C ALA A 14 -9.04 -4.94 -29.83
N ARG A 15 -7.72 -4.92 -29.62
CA ARG A 15 -6.70 -5.29 -30.62
C ARG A 15 -6.32 -6.77 -30.58
N GLY A 16 -6.93 -7.57 -29.70
CA GLY A 16 -6.60 -8.97 -29.50
C GLY A 16 -5.24 -9.24 -28.86
N VAL A 17 -4.60 -8.23 -28.26
CA VAL A 17 -3.28 -8.37 -27.60
C VAL A 17 -3.41 -9.06 -26.24
N VAL A 18 -4.52 -8.81 -25.55
CA VAL A 18 -4.90 -9.46 -24.30
C VAL A 18 -6.36 -9.89 -24.39
N ASN A 19 -6.83 -10.73 -23.47
CA ASN A 19 -8.17 -11.29 -23.54
C ASN A 19 -9.25 -10.29 -23.10
N GLY A 20 -8.98 -9.49 -22.07
CA GLY A 20 -9.91 -8.53 -21.48
C GLY A 20 -10.78 -9.09 -20.35
N ARG A 21 -10.77 -10.41 -20.13
CA ARG A 21 -11.54 -11.09 -19.07
C ARG A 21 -11.34 -10.51 -17.68
N PHE A 22 -10.13 -10.14 -17.30
CA PHE A 22 -9.87 -9.59 -15.97
C PHE A 22 -10.45 -8.17 -15.82
N ALA A 23 -10.48 -7.40 -16.91
CA ALA A 23 -11.17 -6.11 -16.92
C ALA A 23 -12.69 -6.28 -16.75
N ASP A 24 -13.29 -7.29 -17.42
CA ASP A 24 -14.71 -7.62 -17.23
C ASP A 24 -15.03 -7.99 -15.79
N ILE A 25 -14.20 -8.83 -15.17
CA ILE A 25 -14.37 -9.23 -13.78
C ILE A 25 -14.27 -8.01 -12.85
N ALA A 26 -13.29 -7.13 -13.06
CA ALA A 26 -13.10 -5.95 -12.21
C ALA A 26 -14.28 -4.98 -12.29
N GLU A 27 -14.78 -4.71 -13.50
CA GLU A 27 -15.94 -3.84 -13.72
C GLU A 27 -17.23 -4.47 -13.14
N ALA A 28 -17.41 -5.79 -13.27
CA ALA A 28 -18.53 -6.50 -12.66
C ALA A 28 -18.49 -6.44 -11.13
N ILE A 29 -17.30 -6.58 -10.52
CA ILE A 29 -17.13 -6.42 -9.07
C ILE A 29 -17.45 -4.99 -8.64
N GLU A 30 -16.95 -3.97 -9.36
CA GLU A 30 -17.24 -2.56 -9.06
C GLU A 30 -18.76 -2.29 -9.11
N ALA A 31 -19.44 -2.80 -10.13
CA ALA A 31 -20.89 -2.67 -10.27
C ALA A 31 -21.66 -3.34 -9.12
N GLU A 32 -21.28 -4.56 -8.74
CA GLU A 32 -21.95 -5.30 -7.67
C GLU A 32 -21.70 -4.66 -6.30
N VAL A 33 -20.48 -4.18 -6.04
CA VAL A 33 -20.17 -3.43 -4.81
C VAL A 33 -20.99 -2.15 -4.75
N ALA A 34 -21.10 -1.42 -5.86
CA ALA A 34 -21.91 -0.21 -5.92
C ALA A 34 -23.39 -0.49 -5.64
N ARG A 35 -23.95 -1.55 -6.23
CA ARG A 35 -25.32 -2.00 -6.01
C ARG A 35 -25.58 -2.34 -4.54
N ARG A 36 -24.68 -3.11 -3.89
CA ARG A 36 -24.84 -3.51 -2.49
C ARG A 36 -24.68 -2.36 -1.50
N LYS A 37 -23.81 -1.40 -1.80
CA LYS A 37 -23.47 -0.29 -0.89
C LYS A 37 -24.31 0.96 -1.12
N GLY A 38 -25.12 1.01 -2.19
CA GLY A 38 -25.90 2.19 -2.58
C GLY A 38 -25.04 3.39 -2.98
N LYS A 39 -23.74 3.18 -3.21
CA LYS A 39 -22.78 4.22 -3.61
C LYS A 39 -21.65 3.62 -4.41
N LYS A 40 -21.16 4.36 -5.40
CA LYS A 40 -20.02 3.93 -6.23
C LYS A 40 -18.74 3.90 -5.39
N ILE A 41 -18.06 2.74 -5.38
CA ILE A 41 -16.73 2.57 -4.79
C ILE A 41 -15.78 2.26 -5.96
N PRO A 42 -15.02 3.26 -6.45
CA PRO A 42 -14.22 3.09 -7.66
C PRO A 42 -13.07 2.11 -7.44
N LEU A 43 -12.71 1.38 -8.49
CA LEU A 43 -11.52 0.53 -8.48
C LEU A 43 -10.27 1.37 -8.19
N ASN A 44 -9.50 0.96 -7.19
CA ASN A 44 -8.26 1.63 -6.83
C ASN A 44 -7.11 1.26 -7.80
N ILE A 45 -5.93 1.83 -7.58
CA ILE A 45 -4.76 1.56 -8.42
C ILE A 45 -4.32 0.09 -8.36
N ASP A 46 -4.44 -0.54 -7.19
CA ASP A 46 -4.03 -1.93 -6.98
C ASP A 46 -4.92 -2.91 -7.76
N GLY A 47 -6.23 -2.65 -7.80
CA GLY A 47 -7.17 -3.40 -8.61
C GLY A 47 -6.89 -3.25 -10.11
N ALA A 48 -6.60 -2.03 -10.57
CA ALA A 48 -6.30 -1.78 -11.98
C ALA A 48 -4.98 -2.46 -12.41
N THR A 49 -3.94 -2.46 -11.57
CA THR A 49 -2.70 -3.19 -11.87
C THR A 49 -2.88 -4.70 -11.78
N ALA A 50 -3.70 -5.20 -10.85
CA ALA A 50 -4.05 -6.62 -10.78
C ALA A 50 -4.74 -7.12 -12.06
N VAL A 51 -5.63 -6.31 -12.65
CA VAL A 51 -6.22 -6.60 -13.98
C VAL A 51 -5.12 -6.75 -15.02
N ILE A 52 -4.21 -5.78 -15.13
CA ILE A 52 -3.12 -5.82 -16.11
C ILE A 52 -2.24 -7.06 -15.90
N TYR A 53 -1.86 -7.36 -14.65
CA TYR A 53 -1.03 -8.53 -14.37
C TYR A 53 -1.73 -9.85 -14.71
N GLY A 54 -3.04 -9.94 -14.45
CA GLY A 54 -3.85 -11.09 -14.86
C GLY A 54 -3.89 -11.25 -16.37
N GLU A 55 -4.13 -10.16 -17.11
CA GLU A 55 -4.13 -10.16 -18.59
C GLU A 55 -2.78 -10.57 -19.19
N LEU A 56 -1.68 -10.23 -18.52
CA LEU A 56 -0.32 -10.63 -18.93
C LEU A 56 0.07 -12.04 -18.47
N GLY A 57 -0.81 -12.75 -17.77
CA GLY A 57 -0.57 -14.13 -17.32
C GLY A 57 0.36 -14.27 -16.12
N PHE A 58 0.58 -13.20 -15.35
CA PHE A 58 1.40 -13.30 -14.14
C PHE A 58 0.68 -14.08 -13.04
N PRO A 59 1.35 -15.04 -12.38
CA PRO A 59 0.79 -15.71 -11.22
C PRO A 59 0.62 -14.70 -10.06
N PRO A 60 -0.49 -14.75 -9.29
CA PRO A 60 -0.77 -13.75 -8.25
C PRO A 60 0.35 -13.52 -7.24
N PRO A 61 1.09 -14.54 -6.74
CA PRO A 61 2.20 -14.31 -5.81
C PRO A 61 3.32 -13.42 -6.39
N LEU A 62 3.56 -13.46 -7.70
CA LEU A 62 4.62 -12.69 -8.36
C LEU A 62 4.26 -11.20 -8.49
N THR A 63 2.97 -10.86 -8.52
CA THR A 63 2.50 -9.47 -8.66
C THR A 63 2.99 -8.55 -7.54
N ARG A 64 3.22 -9.11 -6.33
CA ARG A 64 3.80 -8.39 -5.20
C ARG A 64 5.24 -7.94 -5.50
N GLY A 65 6.02 -8.77 -6.18
CA GLY A 65 7.38 -8.42 -6.61
C GLY A 65 7.37 -7.25 -7.60
N LEU A 66 6.48 -7.29 -8.60
CA LEU A 66 6.31 -6.20 -9.58
C LEU A 66 5.92 -4.87 -8.89
N PHE A 67 5.03 -4.94 -7.90
CA PHE A 67 4.67 -3.77 -7.09
C PHE A 67 5.88 -3.22 -6.35
N VAL A 68 6.63 -4.07 -5.63
CA VAL A 68 7.82 -3.64 -4.87
C VAL A 68 8.83 -2.97 -5.80
N LEU A 69 9.15 -3.57 -6.95
CA LEU A 69 10.09 -3.00 -7.92
C LEU A 69 9.67 -1.59 -8.37
N SER A 70 8.39 -1.40 -8.72
CA SER A 70 7.87 -0.08 -9.11
C SER A 70 7.97 0.94 -7.97
N ARG A 71 7.73 0.53 -6.72
CA ARG A 71 7.81 1.42 -5.56
C ARG A 71 9.24 1.75 -5.15
N SER A 72 10.19 0.83 -5.31
CA SER A 72 11.60 1.02 -4.97
C SER A 72 12.22 2.22 -5.67
N VAL A 73 11.85 2.49 -6.93
CA VAL A 73 12.34 3.66 -7.68
C VAL A 73 11.91 4.97 -7.00
N GLY A 74 10.65 5.07 -6.58
CA GLY A 74 10.14 6.25 -5.89
C GLY A 74 10.73 6.42 -4.49
N ILE A 75 10.93 5.32 -3.77
CA ILE A 75 11.60 5.32 -2.46
C ILE A 75 13.04 5.80 -2.60
N LEU A 76 13.78 5.33 -3.61
CA LEU A 76 15.13 5.77 -3.91
C LEU A 76 15.18 7.28 -4.18
N ALA A 77 14.29 7.78 -5.04
CA ALA A 77 14.22 9.21 -5.36
C ALA A 77 13.95 10.05 -4.11
N HIS A 78 12.95 9.69 -3.30
CA HIS A 78 12.64 10.39 -2.06
C HIS A 78 13.78 10.31 -1.04
N ALA A 79 14.45 9.16 -0.91
CA ALA A 79 15.59 9.00 0.00
C ALA A 79 16.75 9.90 -0.43
N TRP A 80 17.01 9.99 -1.73
CA TRP A 80 18.02 10.89 -2.29
C TRP A 80 17.66 12.36 -2.03
N GLU A 81 16.45 12.79 -2.36
CA GLU A 81 15.96 14.15 -2.09
C GLU A 81 16.09 14.50 -0.61
N GLN A 82 15.71 13.58 0.29
CA GLN A 82 15.81 13.79 1.73
C GLN A 82 17.26 13.87 2.20
N SER A 83 18.18 13.08 1.62
CA SER A 83 19.60 13.10 2.01
C SER A 83 20.31 14.41 1.66
N GLN A 84 19.76 15.19 0.73
CA GLN A 84 20.31 16.50 0.34
C GLN A 84 19.80 17.65 1.23
N GLN A 85 18.85 17.39 2.13
CA GLN A 85 18.37 18.41 3.06
C GLN A 85 19.34 18.56 4.24
N ALA A 86 19.62 19.81 4.62
CA ALA A 86 20.44 20.11 5.80
C ALA A 86 19.75 19.75 7.13
N GLU A 87 18.43 19.50 7.09
CA GLU A 87 17.65 19.11 8.26
C GLU A 87 17.98 17.68 8.70
N ARG A 88 18.19 17.50 10.01
CA ARG A 88 18.38 16.17 10.57
C ARG A 88 17.12 15.33 10.34
N ASN A 89 17.30 14.16 9.73
CA ASN A 89 16.23 13.18 9.58
C ASN A 89 15.74 12.74 10.97
N LYS A 90 14.57 13.26 11.38
CA LYS A 90 13.92 12.93 12.65
C LYS A 90 12.86 11.87 12.39
N GLY A 91 12.63 11.01 13.37
CA GLY A 91 11.51 10.05 13.30
C GLY A 91 10.19 10.77 13.03
N PRO A 92 9.22 10.11 12.38
CA PRO A 92 8.01 10.74 11.86
C PRO A 92 7.02 11.19 12.95
N LEU A 93 7.34 10.97 14.23
CA LEU A 93 6.41 11.20 15.33
C LEU A 93 6.31 12.69 15.65
N PRO A 94 5.14 13.33 15.43
CA PRO A 94 4.94 14.71 15.86
C PRO A 94 5.07 14.79 17.38
N ARG A 95 5.80 15.80 17.89
CA ARG A 95 6.05 15.98 19.33
C ARG A 95 4.76 16.00 20.19
N LYS A 96 3.63 16.40 19.60
CA LYS A 96 2.32 16.48 20.25
C LYS A 96 1.58 15.14 20.34
N TRP A 97 2.03 14.10 19.65
CA TRP A 97 1.38 12.79 19.57
C TRP A 97 2.28 11.69 20.14
N LEU A 98 2.77 11.94 21.36
CA LEU A 98 3.44 10.90 22.13
C LEU A 98 2.38 9.91 22.65
N TRP A 99 2.78 8.66 22.78
CA TRP A 99 1.95 7.63 23.39
C TRP A 99 1.63 8.00 24.84
N ALA A 100 0.37 7.84 25.23
CA ALA A 100 0.00 7.95 26.64
C ALA A 100 0.45 6.68 27.35
N TYR A 101 1.33 6.81 28.35
CA TYR A 101 1.69 5.70 29.20
C TYR A 101 0.50 5.30 30.07
N THR A 102 0.00 4.08 29.90
CA THR A 102 -1.09 3.51 30.71
C THR A 102 -0.61 2.40 31.64
N GLY A 103 0.71 2.25 31.78
CA GLY A 103 1.32 1.26 32.66
C GLY A 103 1.36 1.71 34.12
N THR A 104 2.20 1.05 34.92
CA THR A 104 2.31 1.33 36.35
C THR A 104 2.95 2.69 36.61
N PRO A 105 2.38 3.56 37.46
CA PRO A 105 3.01 4.84 37.78
C PRO A 105 4.43 4.64 38.33
N VAL A 106 5.22 5.72 38.29
CA VAL A 106 6.59 5.73 38.82
C VAL A 106 6.58 5.20 40.25
N ARG A 107 7.42 4.18 40.50
CA ARG A 107 7.57 3.52 41.81
C ARG A 107 9.06 3.33 42.12
N PRO A 108 9.47 3.38 43.39
CA PRO A 108 10.85 3.11 43.77
C PRO A 108 11.25 1.69 43.39
N PHE A 109 12.53 1.50 43.09
CA PHE A 109 13.11 0.17 42.95
C PHE A 109 13.10 -0.50 44.34
N PRO A 110 12.69 -1.78 44.46
CA PRO A 110 12.75 -2.47 45.75
C PRO A 110 14.20 -2.48 46.23
N GLU A 111 14.45 -2.03 47.46
CA GLU A 111 15.71 -2.33 48.13
C GLU A 111 15.77 -3.87 48.22
N GLY A 112 16.76 -4.47 47.56
CA GLY A 112 17.05 -5.86 47.81
C GLY A 112 17.37 -5.99 49.29
N ASP A 113 16.86 -7.03 49.93
CA ASP A 113 17.42 -7.48 51.19
C ASP A 113 18.90 -7.78 50.91
N ASP A 114 19.77 -6.78 51.15
CA ASP A 114 21.20 -6.96 51.28
C ASP A 114 21.41 -7.65 52.63
N THR A 115 20.87 -8.87 52.75
CA THR A 115 21.31 -9.84 53.75
C THR A 115 22.71 -10.23 53.31
N GLY A 116 23.67 -9.38 53.66
CA GLY A 116 25.07 -9.75 53.70
C GLY A 116 25.22 -10.90 54.67
N GLU A 117 25.21 -12.12 54.13
CA GLU A 117 25.87 -13.29 54.72
C GLU A 117 27.20 -13.53 53.99
#